data_AF-A0A8T1SH01-F1
#
_entry.id   AF-A0A8T1SH01-F1
#
_cell.length_a   1.000
_cell.length_b   1.000
_cell.length_c   1.000
_cell.angle_alpha   90.00
_cell.angle_beta   90.00
_cell.angle_gamma   90.00
#
_symmetry.space_group_name_H-M   'P 1'
#
loop_
_entity.id
_entity.type
_entity.pdbx_description
1 polymer ?
#
loop_
_entity_poly.entity_id
_entity_poly.type
_entity_poly.pdbx_seq_one_letter_code
_entity_poly.pdbx_strand_id
1 'polypeptide(L)'
;MLTTMSKGASLKSVLLVVLLVSNMFLSKKGVTSLPICPSGSVGCQVSLGNLFDRAVKLSHYIHSLSSEMFNEFDERYAQGRGFITKAINGCHTSSLTTPEDKEQAQQIHHEDLLNLVLGVLRSWNDPLLHLVSEVQSIKEAPDTILWKAVEIEEQNKRLLEGPGCDESEPKHQNGEQFSLVK
;
A
#
# COMPACT_ATOMS: atom_id res chain seq x y z
N MET A 1 -6.46 36.79 -49.55
CA MET A 1 -6.52 35.35 -49.89
C MET A 1 -6.70 34.60 -48.58
N LEU A 2 -7.95 34.33 -48.21
CA LEU A 2 -8.33 33.70 -46.94
C LEU A 2 -8.50 32.20 -47.22
N THR A 3 -7.46 31.40 -47.00
CA THR A 3 -7.56 29.95 -47.14
C THR A 3 -7.83 29.32 -45.78
N THR A 4 -9.09 28.97 -45.62
CA THR A 4 -9.64 28.08 -44.60
C THR A 4 -8.86 26.77 -44.55
N MET A 5 -8.25 26.43 -43.41
CA MET A 5 -7.74 25.08 -43.14
C MET A 5 -8.74 24.33 -42.26
N SER A 6 -9.83 23.87 -42.87
CA SER A 6 -10.63 22.79 -42.29
C SER A 6 -9.98 21.46 -42.70
N LYS A 7 -9.14 20.91 -41.83
CA LYS A 7 -8.61 19.55 -42.01
C LYS A 7 -9.71 18.56 -41.60
N GLY A 8 -10.41 18.01 -42.58
CA GLY A 8 -11.37 16.93 -42.39
C GLY A 8 -10.68 15.73 -41.75
N ALA A 9 -11.01 15.44 -40.50
CA ALA A 9 -10.57 14.23 -39.84
C ALA A 9 -11.13 13.02 -40.61
N SER A 10 -10.26 12.07 -40.97
CA SER A 10 -10.69 10.82 -41.62
C SER A 10 -11.73 10.11 -40.75
N LEU A 11 -12.81 9.61 -41.35
CA LEU A 11 -13.90 8.92 -40.65
C LEU A 11 -13.37 7.79 -39.75
N LYS A 12 -12.29 7.11 -40.18
CA LYS A 12 -11.59 6.08 -39.40
C LYS A 12 -10.88 6.63 -38.16
N SER A 13 -10.28 7.81 -38.27
CA SER A 13 -9.62 8.51 -37.16
C SER A 13 -10.65 8.97 -36.12
N VAL A 14 -11.78 9.54 -36.60
CA VAL A 14 -12.90 9.90 -35.72
C VAL A 14 -13.48 8.66 -35.04
N LEU A 15 -13.65 7.55 -35.77
CA LEU A 15 -14.15 6.29 -35.20
C LEU A 15 -13.20 5.74 -34.12
N LEU A 16 -11.89 5.75 -34.37
CA LEU A 16 -10.87 5.31 -33.40
C LEU A 16 -10.88 6.17 -32.14
N VAL A 17 -10.96 7.49 -32.28
CA VAL A 17 -11.05 8.40 -31.13
C VAL A 17 -12.34 8.16 -30.35
N VAL A 18 -13.48 7.98 -31.03
CA VAL A 18 -14.77 7.68 -30.38
C VAL A 18 -14.74 6.33 -29.65
N LEU A 19 -14.07 5.32 -30.21
CA LEU A 19 -13.90 4.01 -29.58
C LEU A 19 -12.99 4.10 -28.35
N LEU A 20 -11.87 4.82 -28.43
CA LEU A 20 -10.95 5.02 -27.31
C LEU A 20 -11.60 5.80 -26.16
N VAL A 21 -12.33 6.86 -26.48
CA VAL A 21 -13.08 7.65 -25.51
C VAL A 21 -14.21 6.81 -24.92
N SER A 22 -14.98 6.07 -25.72
CA SER A 22 -16.01 5.15 -25.22
C SER A 22 -15.43 4.07 -24.32
N ASN A 23 -14.26 3.49 -24.65
CA ASN A 23 -13.63 2.48 -23.82
C ASN A 23 -13.17 3.09 -22.48
N MET A 24 -12.63 4.31 -22.48
CA MET A 24 -12.35 5.05 -21.24
C MET A 24 -13.60 5.34 -20.39
N PHE A 25 -14.74 5.63 -21.02
CA PHE A 25 -16.02 5.82 -20.31
C PHE A 25 -16.65 4.49 -19.86
N LEU A 26 -16.44 3.39 -20.57
CA LEU A 26 -16.95 2.05 -20.23
C LEU A 26 -16.08 1.36 -19.16
N SER A 27 -14.77 1.62 -19.15
CA SER A 27 -13.84 1.20 -18.10
C SER A 27 -14.06 1.95 -16.78
N LYS A 28 -14.90 3.00 -16.76
CA LYS A 28 -15.43 3.62 -15.54
C LYS A 28 -16.67 2.93 -14.98
N LYS A 29 -16.96 1.68 -15.37
CA LYS A 29 -17.68 0.78 -14.46
C LYS A 29 -16.73 0.45 -13.33
N GLY A 30 -16.76 1.28 -12.28
CA GLY A 30 -16.10 0.96 -11.03
C GLY A 30 -16.48 -0.46 -10.66
N VAL A 31 -15.47 -1.32 -10.52
CA VAL A 31 -15.62 -2.59 -9.82
C VAL A 31 -15.87 -2.17 -8.37
N THR A 32 -17.13 -1.91 -8.07
CA THR A 32 -17.58 -1.78 -6.69
C THR A 32 -17.58 -3.21 -6.19
N SER A 33 -16.56 -3.56 -5.42
CA SER A 33 -16.62 -4.69 -4.52
C SER A 33 -17.88 -4.53 -3.68
N LEU A 34 -18.90 -5.31 -3.98
CA LEU A 34 -20.09 -5.35 -3.15
C LEU A 34 -19.73 -6.23 -1.95
N PRO A 35 -19.77 -5.73 -0.70
CA PRO A 35 -19.60 -6.60 0.46
C PRO A 35 -20.50 -7.83 0.30
N ILE A 36 -19.95 -9.01 0.57
CA ILE A 36 -20.76 -10.21 0.82
C ILE A 36 -21.48 -9.97 2.15
N CYS A 37 -22.61 -9.28 2.11
CA CYS A 37 -23.48 -9.09 3.27
C CYS A 37 -24.31 -10.37 3.43
N PRO A 38 -24.43 -10.96 4.63
CA PRO A 38 -25.38 -12.03 4.88
C PRO A 38 -26.78 -11.57 4.45
N SER A 39 -27.43 -12.38 3.61
CA SER A 39 -28.72 -12.06 3.00
C SER A 39 -29.74 -11.64 4.06
N GLY A 40 -30.10 -10.35 4.10
CA GLY A 40 -31.17 -9.83 4.96
C GLY A 40 -30.93 -8.48 5.65
N SER A 41 -29.71 -7.92 5.63
CA SER A 41 -29.47 -6.60 6.22
C SER A 41 -29.70 -5.46 5.22
N VAL A 42 -30.73 -4.65 5.46
CA VAL A 42 -30.88 -3.34 4.82
C VAL A 42 -29.81 -2.43 5.41
N GLY A 43 -28.75 -2.16 4.65
CA GLY A 43 -27.64 -1.29 5.06
C GLY A 43 -26.41 -2.07 5.50
N CYS A 44 -25.57 -2.43 4.54
CA CYS A 44 -24.25 -2.98 4.81
C CYS A 44 -23.32 -1.84 5.25
N GLN A 45 -23.50 -1.37 6.49
CA GLN A 45 -22.66 -0.33 7.07
C GLN A 45 -21.67 -0.98 8.04
N VAL A 46 -20.38 -0.94 7.70
CA VAL A 46 -19.32 -1.26 8.64
C VAL A 46 -19.26 -0.13 9.68
N SER A 47 -19.28 -0.47 10.97
CA SER A 47 -19.18 0.54 12.03
C SER A 47 -17.79 1.20 12.02
N LEU A 48 -17.71 2.46 12.43
CA LEU A 48 -16.44 3.18 12.57
C LEU A 48 -15.46 2.43 13.50
N GLY A 49 -15.97 1.82 14.57
CA GLY A 49 -15.16 0.98 15.47
C GLY A 49 -14.54 -0.21 14.75
N ASN A 50 -15.30 -0.93 13.93
CA ASN A 50 -14.77 -2.05 13.16
C ASN A 50 -13.71 -1.61 12.12
N LEU A 51 -13.85 -0.39 11.56
CA LEU A 51 -12.85 0.18 10.66
C LEU A 51 -11.53 0.46 11.40
N PHE A 52 -11.61 1.06 12.59
CA PHE A 52 -10.43 1.30 13.42
C PHE A 52 -9.78 0.00 13.90
N ASP A 53 -10.56 -0.99 14.33
CA ASP A 53 -10.02 -2.29 14.76
C ASP A 53 -9.24 -2.97 13.63
N ARG A 54 -9.75 -2.89 12.39
CA ARG A 54 -9.04 -3.41 11.21
C ARG A 54 -7.76 -2.63 10.94
N ALA A 55 -7.82 -1.30 10.96
CA ALA A 55 -6.64 -0.45 10.73
C ALA A 55 -5.54 -0.68 11.78
N VAL A 56 -5.91 -0.82 13.05
CA VAL A 56 -4.96 -1.11 14.15
C VAL A 56 -4.34 -2.50 13.98
N LYS A 57 -5.12 -3.51 13.61
CA LYS A 57 -4.58 -4.86 13.37
C LYS A 57 -3.58 -4.87 12.20
N LEU A 58 -3.94 -4.22 11.10
CA LEU A 58 -3.07 -4.14 9.91
C LEU A 58 -1.79 -3.35 10.20
N SER A 59 -1.89 -2.21 10.90
CA SER A 59 -0.71 -1.40 11.24
C SER A 59 0.23 -2.14 12.19
N HIS A 60 -0.31 -2.85 13.18
CA HIS A 60 0.48 -3.70 14.09
C HIS A 60 1.15 -4.84 13.33
N TYR A 61 0.45 -5.47 12.39
CA TYR A 61 1.01 -6.55 11.57
C TYR A 61 2.18 -6.06 10.70
N ILE A 62 2.01 -4.92 10.01
CA ILE A 62 3.08 -4.28 9.23
C ILE A 62 4.29 -3.96 10.12
N HIS A 63 4.06 -3.40 11.31
CA HIS A 63 5.14 -3.09 12.24
C HIS A 63 5.91 -4.34 12.68
N SER A 64 5.20 -5.44 12.97
CA SER A 64 5.84 -6.73 13.32
C SER A 64 6.72 -7.24 12.20
N LEU A 65 6.18 -7.32 10.97
CA LEU A 65 6.94 -7.76 9.80
C LEU A 65 8.14 -6.85 9.50
N SER A 66 7.96 -5.54 9.63
CA SER A 66 9.04 -4.56 9.42
C SER A 66 10.18 -4.77 10.42
N SER A 67 9.84 -5.04 11.67
CA SER A 67 10.81 -5.30 12.74
C SER A 67 11.54 -6.62 12.51
N GLU A 68 10.82 -7.68 12.15
CA GLU A 68 11.42 -8.98 11.81
C GLU A 68 12.34 -8.88 10.59
N MET A 69 11.89 -8.21 9.53
CA MET A 69 12.68 -7.99 8.31
C MET A 69 13.96 -7.18 8.61
N PHE A 70 13.84 -6.12 9.42
CA PHE A 70 14.99 -5.31 9.84
C PHE A 70 16.01 -6.12 10.63
N ASN A 71 15.56 -6.88 11.64
CA ASN A 71 16.44 -7.69 12.47
C ASN A 71 17.16 -8.76 11.65
N GLU A 72 16.44 -9.42 10.74
CA GLU A 72 17.00 -10.42 9.84
C GLU A 72 18.03 -9.82 8.88
N PHE A 73 17.76 -8.63 8.33
CA PHE A 73 18.72 -7.90 7.52
C PHE A 73 19.96 -7.51 8.34
N ASP A 74 19.78 -7.01 9.56
CA ASP A 74 20.87 -6.56 10.42
C ASP A 74 21.80 -7.72 10.76
N GLU A 75 21.26 -8.83 11.26
CA GLU A 75 22.02 -10.03 11.62
C GLU A 75 22.83 -10.59 10.44
N ARG A 76 22.23 -10.64 9.24
CA ARG A 76 22.87 -11.23 8.06
C ARG A 76 23.89 -10.30 7.40
N TYR A 77 23.64 -8.99 7.37
CA TYR A 77 24.36 -8.09 6.47
C TYR A 77 25.04 -6.88 7.14
N ALA A 78 24.53 -6.42 8.28
CA ALA A 78 24.94 -5.14 8.87
C ALA A 78 25.60 -5.24 10.26
N GLN A 79 25.39 -6.33 10.98
CA GLN A 79 25.91 -6.54 12.33
C GLN A 79 27.43 -6.33 12.38
N GLY A 80 27.88 -5.50 13.33
CA GLY A 80 29.31 -5.20 13.53
C GLY A 80 29.94 -4.26 12.50
N ARG A 81 29.17 -3.73 11.52
CA ARG A 81 29.69 -2.87 10.44
C ARG A 81 29.42 -1.37 10.62
N GLY A 82 28.79 -0.98 11.73
CA GLY A 82 28.51 0.43 12.04
C GLY A 82 27.49 1.11 11.12
N PHE A 83 26.61 0.35 10.48
CA PHE A 83 25.57 0.95 9.63
C PHE A 83 24.55 1.76 10.43
N ILE A 84 24.27 1.39 11.68
CA ILE A 84 23.34 2.12 12.58
C ILE A 84 23.76 3.59 12.74
N THR A 85 25.05 3.89 12.89
CA THR A 85 25.51 5.29 13.04
C THR A 85 25.29 6.12 11.78
N LYS A 86 25.20 5.48 10.60
CA LYS A 86 24.91 6.17 9.33
C LYS A 86 23.40 6.41 9.12
N ALA A 87 22.55 5.69 9.85
CA ALA A 87 21.10 5.80 9.74
C ALA A 87 20.51 6.95 10.58
N ILE A 88 21.31 7.59 11.44
CA ILE A 88 20.86 8.71 12.29
C ILE A 88 20.28 9.81 11.40
N ASN A 89 19.03 10.19 11.67
CA ASN A 89 18.26 11.19 10.92
C ASN A 89 18.13 10.88 9.41
N GLY A 90 18.24 9.61 9.02
CA GLY A 90 18.20 9.17 7.62
C GLY A 90 16.81 8.94 7.03
N CYS A 91 15.74 9.11 7.82
CA CYS A 91 14.37 8.86 7.36
C CYS A 91 13.85 10.03 6.51
N HIS A 92 13.23 9.72 5.35
CA HIS A 92 12.63 10.74 4.47
C HIS A 92 11.40 11.42 5.08
N THR A 93 10.77 10.79 6.07
CA THR A 93 9.63 11.33 6.82
C THR A 93 10.02 12.26 7.96
N SER A 94 11.32 12.48 8.23
CA SER A 94 11.80 13.32 9.34
C SER A 94 11.38 14.79 9.25
N SER A 95 10.99 15.27 8.06
CA SER A 95 10.45 16.62 7.86
C SER A 95 8.99 16.77 8.28
N LEU A 96 8.27 15.66 8.51
CA LEU A 96 6.90 15.67 8.99
C LEU A 96 6.89 15.98 10.50
N THR A 97 6.00 16.87 10.91
CA THR A 97 5.80 17.21 12.33
C THR A 97 4.96 16.12 12.98
N THR A 98 5.60 15.04 13.41
CA THR A 98 4.96 13.96 14.18
C THR A 98 5.00 14.27 15.68
N PRO A 99 3.93 13.98 16.45
CA PRO A 99 3.99 14.08 17.90
C PRO A 99 5.01 13.07 18.44
N GLU A 100 5.91 13.54 19.30
CA GLU A 100 6.96 12.69 19.90
C GLU A 100 6.52 12.05 21.22
N ASP A 101 5.46 12.60 21.83
CA ASP A 101 4.93 12.15 23.11
C ASP A 101 3.39 12.18 23.13
N LYS A 102 2.83 11.66 24.23
CA LYS A 102 1.39 11.53 24.41
C LYS A 102 0.72 12.90 24.49
N GLU A 103 1.33 13.84 25.19
CA GLU A 103 0.80 15.17 25.43
C GLU A 103 0.66 15.93 24.10
N GLN A 104 1.68 15.88 23.24
CA GLN A 104 1.64 16.42 21.88
C GLN A 104 0.54 15.75 21.06
N ALA A 105 0.46 14.42 21.08
CA ALA A 105 -0.56 13.68 20.31
C ALA A 105 -1.99 14.04 20.73
N GLN A 106 -2.23 14.29 22.02
CA GLN A 106 -3.55 14.68 22.55
C GLN A 106 -3.95 16.12 22.19
N GLN A 107 -2.99 16.99 21.85
CA GLN A 107 -3.25 18.38 21.46
C GLN A 107 -3.56 18.52 19.96
N ILE A 108 -3.26 17.51 19.14
CA ILE A 108 -3.51 17.55 17.70
C ILE A 108 -5.00 17.29 17.44
N HIS A 109 -5.60 18.10 16.56
CA HIS A 109 -6.96 17.90 16.11
C HIS A 109 -7.10 16.55 15.37
N HIS A 110 -8.19 15.81 15.60
CA HIS A 110 -8.33 14.43 15.07
C HIS A 110 -8.17 14.34 13.54
N GLU A 111 -8.65 15.34 12.79
CA GLU A 111 -8.49 15.39 11.33
C GLU A 111 -7.03 15.58 10.92
N ASP A 112 -6.28 16.41 11.64
CA ASP A 112 -4.85 16.64 11.38
C ASP A 112 -4.02 15.41 11.71
N LEU A 113 -4.37 14.70 12.79
CA LEU A 113 -3.75 13.43 13.15
C LEU A 113 -3.99 12.37 12.07
N LEU A 114 -5.22 12.26 11.55
CA LEU A 114 -5.53 11.33 10.45
C LEU A 114 -4.79 11.73 9.16
N ASN A 115 -4.74 13.02 8.83
CA ASN A 115 -3.98 13.52 7.68
C ASN A 115 -2.48 13.20 7.79
N LEU A 116 -1.92 13.33 8.99
CA LEU A 116 -0.53 12.96 9.27
C LEU A 116 -0.29 11.47 9.05
N VAL A 117 -1.15 10.60 9.61
CA VAL A 117 -1.07 9.14 9.40
C VAL A 117 -1.13 8.79 7.92
N LEU A 118 -2.08 9.37 7.18
CA LEU A 118 -2.19 9.16 5.74
C LEU A 118 -0.98 9.72 4.97
N GLY A 119 -0.42 10.84 5.41
CA GLY A 119 0.81 11.42 4.85
C GLY A 119 2.00 10.47 4.98
N VAL A 120 2.18 9.89 6.17
CA VAL A 120 3.22 8.87 6.42
C VAL A 120 2.99 7.66 5.52
N LEU A 121 1.80 7.04 5.55
CA LEU A 121 1.50 5.85 4.75
C LEU A 121 1.75 6.07 3.24
N ARG A 122 1.34 7.22 2.70
CA ARG A 122 1.57 7.57 1.28
C ARG A 122 3.04 7.75 0.97
N SER A 123 3.82 8.34 1.88
CA SER A 123 5.25 8.56 1.68
C SER A 123 6.06 7.25 1.59
N TRP A 124 5.49 6.12 2.03
CA TRP A 124 6.12 4.81 1.98
C TRP A 124 5.78 3.99 0.72
N ASN A 125 4.84 4.44 -0.13
CA ASN A 125 4.46 3.71 -1.35
C ASN A 125 5.64 3.48 -2.29
N ASP A 126 6.33 4.55 -2.69
CA ASP A 126 7.46 4.43 -3.63
C ASP A 126 8.64 3.67 -3.00
N PRO A 127 9.10 3.98 -1.76
CA PRO A 127 10.16 3.20 -1.12
C PRO A 127 9.88 1.70 -1.01
N LEU A 128 8.64 1.29 -0.70
CA LEU A 128 8.28 -0.12 -0.59
C LEU A 128 8.26 -0.81 -1.96
N LEU A 129 7.70 -0.15 -2.98
CA LEU A 129 7.73 -0.65 -4.36
C LEU A 129 9.17 -0.88 -4.84
N HIS A 130 10.04 0.09 -4.60
CA HIS A 130 11.46 -0.01 -4.94
C HIS A 130 12.16 -1.12 -4.14
N LEU A 131 11.91 -1.22 -2.83
CA LEU A 131 12.48 -2.28 -1.99
C LEU A 131 12.14 -3.67 -2.55
N VAL A 132 10.87 -3.92 -2.87
CA VAL A 132 10.43 -5.21 -3.42
C VAL A 132 11.12 -5.51 -4.75
N SER A 133 11.11 -4.55 -5.67
CA SER A 133 11.76 -4.71 -6.99
C SER A 133 13.25 -5.01 -6.87
N GLU A 134 13.97 -4.27 -6.02
CA GLU A 134 15.41 -4.44 -5.85
C GLU A 134 15.74 -5.77 -5.18
N VAL A 135 15.06 -6.14 -4.09
CA VAL A 135 15.30 -7.43 -3.41
C VAL A 135 15.00 -8.61 -4.35
N GLN A 136 13.93 -8.52 -5.14
CA GLN A 136 13.58 -9.58 -6.11
C GLN A 136 14.64 -9.76 -7.21
N SER A 137 15.37 -8.70 -7.56
CA SER A 137 16.43 -8.75 -8.58
C SER A 137 17.72 -9.45 -8.10
N ILE A 138 17.89 -9.59 -6.79
CA ILE A 138 19.08 -10.22 -6.20
C ILE A 138 18.91 -11.74 -6.29
N LYS A 139 19.78 -12.39 -7.08
CA LYS A 139 19.73 -13.84 -7.35
C LYS A 139 19.73 -14.74 -6.11
N GLU A 140 20.32 -14.27 -5.01
CA GLU A 140 20.44 -14.99 -3.74
C GLU A 140 19.79 -14.20 -2.59
N ALA A 141 18.77 -13.39 -2.87
CA ALA A 141 18.00 -12.73 -1.81
C ALA A 141 17.39 -13.78 -0.87
N PRO A 142 17.42 -13.57 0.45
CA PRO A 142 16.67 -14.41 1.37
C PRO A 142 15.18 -14.33 1.05
N ASP A 143 14.57 -15.46 0.71
CA ASP A 143 13.13 -15.57 0.47
C ASP A 143 12.32 -14.98 1.64
N THR A 144 12.86 -15.13 2.86
CA THR A 144 12.34 -14.60 4.13
C THR A 144 12.29 -13.08 4.22
N ILE A 145 13.21 -12.35 3.57
CA ILE A 145 13.19 -10.89 3.49
C ILE A 145 12.25 -10.46 2.35
N LEU A 146 12.32 -11.14 1.21
CA LEU A 146 11.50 -10.81 0.04
C LEU A 146 10.00 -10.92 0.35
N TRP A 147 9.54 -12.02 0.97
CA TRP A 147 8.12 -12.17 1.26
C TRP A 147 7.62 -11.12 2.25
N LYS A 148 8.41 -10.75 3.26
CA LYS A 148 8.05 -9.69 4.22
C LYS A 148 7.93 -8.34 3.53
N ALA A 149 8.86 -8.01 2.62
CA ALA A 149 8.81 -6.77 1.85
C ALA A 149 7.53 -6.70 0.99
N VAL A 150 7.20 -7.78 0.27
CA VAL A 150 5.97 -7.88 -0.54
C VAL A 150 4.72 -7.74 0.32
N GLU A 151 4.68 -8.42 1.46
CA GLU A 151 3.53 -8.36 2.37
C GLU A 151 3.37 -6.94 2.94
N ILE A 152 4.46 -6.30 3.39
CA ILE A 152 4.40 -4.92 3.89
C ILE A 152 3.91 -3.95 2.80
N GLU A 153 4.39 -4.09 1.56
CA GLU A 153 3.93 -3.27 0.43
C GLU A 153 2.42 -3.39 0.23
N GLU A 154 1.90 -4.62 0.20
CA GLU A 154 0.48 -4.89 -0.02
C GLU A 154 -0.37 -4.37 1.14
N GLN A 155 0.01 -4.67 2.39
CA GLN A 155 -0.75 -4.24 3.56
C GLN A 155 -0.74 -2.70 3.72
N ASN A 156 0.33 -2.01 3.30
CA ASN A 156 0.36 -0.54 3.27
C ASN A 156 -0.67 0.03 2.29
N LYS A 157 -0.86 -0.60 1.12
CA LYS A 157 -1.91 -0.21 0.15
C LYS A 157 -3.29 -0.45 0.74
N ARG A 158 -3.53 -1.59 1.38
CA ARG A 158 -4.81 -1.91 2.06
C ARG A 158 -5.16 -0.90 3.14
N LEU A 159 -4.17 -0.45 3.92
CA LEU A 159 -4.38 0.63 4.90
C LEU A 159 -4.75 1.97 4.25
N LEU A 160 -4.20 2.29 3.07
CA LEU A 160 -4.47 3.54 2.34
C LEU A 160 -5.82 3.54 1.61
N GLU A 161 -6.23 2.40 1.07
CA GLU A 161 -7.54 2.22 0.43
C GLU A 161 -8.69 2.28 1.45
N GLY A 162 -8.35 2.13 2.73
CA GLY A 162 -9.27 2.01 3.84
C GLY A 162 -9.72 0.56 4.01
N PRO A 163 -10.29 0.18 5.18
CA PRO A 163 -10.78 -1.17 5.40
C PRO A 163 -11.99 -1.41 4.49
N GLY A 164 -11.72 -1.87 3.28
CA GLY A 164 -12.72 -2.25 2.31
C GLY A 164 -13.67 -3.29 2.90
N CYS A 165 -14.87 -3.31 2.34
CA CYS A 165 -15.84 -4.36 2.60
C CYS A 165 -15.38 -5.75 2.15
N ASP A 166 -14.40 -5.78 1.25
CA ASP A 166 -13.67 -6.98 0.91
C ASP A 166 -12.38 -6.98 1.72
N GLU A 167 -12.23 -7.92 2.64
CA GLU A 167 -10.93 -8.56 2.79
C GLU A 167 -10.96 -9.84 3.60
N SER A 168 -10.48 -10.88 2.91
CA SER A 168 -9.80 -12.02 3.50
C SER A 168 -8.79 -11.57 4.56
N GLU A 169 -8.82 -12.26 5.69
CA GLU A 169 -7.86 -12.14 6.79
C GLU A 169 -6.40 -12.21 6.27
N PRO A 170 -5.45 -11.51 6.91
CA PRO A 170 -4.04 -11.72 6.65
C PRO A 170 -3.75 -13.21 6.84
N LYS A 171 -3.33 -13.88 5.76
CA LYS A 171 -3.00 -15.29 5.81
C LYS A 171 -1.75 -15.43 6.69
N HIS A 172 -1.94 -15.94 7.90
CA HIS A 172 -0.84 -16.60 8.60
C HIS A 172 -0.38 -17.76 7.71
N GLN A 173 0.76 -17.59 7.04
CA GLN A 173 1.50 -18.73 6.50
C GLN A 173 2.13 -19.49 7.68
N ASN A 174 1.29 -20.27 8.36
CA ASN A 174 1.78 -21.42 9.09
C ASN A 174 2.27 -22.44 8.06
N GLY A 175 3.50 -22.90 8.26
CA GLY A 175 4.26 -23.66 7.29
C GLY A 175 3.54 -24.88 6.74
N GLU A 176 3.28 -24.87 5.44
CA GLU A 176 3.18 -26.06 4.61
C GLU A 176 3.77 -25.75 3.22
N GLN A 177 5.08 -25.87 3.09
CA GLN A 177 5.71 -26.09 1.78
C GLN A 177 7.01 -26.88 1.94
N PHE A 178 6.93 -28.06 2.56
CA PHE A 178 7.93 -29.11 2.36
C PHE A 178 7.23 -30.42 2.02
N SER A 179 6.73 -30.51 0.80
CA SER A 179 6.71 -31.77 0.07
C SER A 179 6.45 -31.47 -1.39
N LEU A 180 7.50 -31.50 -2.20
CA LEU A 180 7.48 -31.92 -3.61
C LEU A 180 8.91 -31.88 -4.15
N VAL A 181 9.71 -32.86 -3.72
CA VAL A 181 10.71 -33.46 -4.59
C VAL A 181 10.53 -34.98 -4.45
N LYS A 182 9.96 -35.58 -5.48
CA LYS A 182 10.19 -36.98 -5.80
C LYS A 182 10.49 -37.07 -7.28
#